data_AF-A0A1B6DR25-F1
#
_entry.id   AF-A0A1B6DR25-F1
#
_cell.length_a   1.000
_cell.length_b   1.000
_cell.length_c   1.000
_cell.angle_alpha   90.00
_cell.angle_beta   90.00
_cell.angle_gamma   90.00
#
_symmetry.space_group_name_H-M   'P 1'
#
loop_
_entity.id
_entity.type
_entity.pdbx_description
1 polymer ?
#
loop_
_entity_poly.entity_id
_entity_poly.type
_entity_poly.pdbx_seq_one_letter_code
_entity_poly.pdbx_strand_id
1 'polypeptide(L)'
;ACDLKTQLEGFKSDNLKPSETQEKNILPTAEDVAAEKTQKALIEGVEAFDTGRLKHTETQEKNPLPDKTVVEQEKQHINLIEGVEHFDKSTMKHTLTEEKNSLPDPQAIETEKGQQRLFQGIENFDTAKLKHTETLEKNPLPTKEVIDLEKKA
;
A
#
# COMPACT_ATOMS: atom_id res chain seq x y z
N ALA A 1 54.40 -6.69 48.04
CA ALA A 1 54.63 -8.12 47.76
C ALA A 1 54.52 -8.30 46.24
N CYS A 2 55.65 -8.66 45.60
CA CYS A 2 56.01 -8.71 44.17
C CYS A 2 55.37 -7.70 43.18
N ASP A 3 56.20 -6.82 42.61
CA ASP A 3 55.86 -5.82 41.59
C ASP A 3 55.80 -6.46 40.18
N LEU A 4 54.91 -5.98 39.28
CA LEU A 4 54.67 -6.59 37.95
C LEU A 4 55.95 -6.63 37.09
N LYS A 5 56.81 -5.62 37.26
CA LYS A 5 58.10 -5.54 36.59
C LYS A 5 59.01 -6.72 36.95
N THR A 6 59.04 -7.13 38.22
CA THR A 6 59.85 -8.28 38.67
C THR A 6 59.29 -9.61 38.14
N GLN A 7 57.97 -9.74 37.98
CA GLN A 7 57.35 -10.93 37.36
C GLN A 7 57.71 -11.07 35.87
N LEU A 8 57.77 -9.96 35.13
CA LEU A 8 58.15 -9.98 33.71
C LEU A 8 59.64 -10.20 33.53
N GLU A 9 60.50 -9.63 34.37
CA GLU A 9 61.96 -9.86 34.35
C GLU A 9 62.31 -11.32 34.72
N GLY A 10 61.51 -11.96 35.57
CA GLY A 10 61.64 -13.38 35.92
C GLY A 10 60.96 -14.36 34.95
N PHE A 11 60.25 -13.85 33.93
CA PHE A 11 59.53 -14.69 32.98
C PHE A 11 60.52 -15.42 32.05
N LYS A 12 60.64 -16.73 32.22
CA LYS A 12 61.45 -17.58 31.34
C LYS A 12 60.60 -18.04 30.16
N SER A 13 60.93 -17.54 28.97
CA SER A 13 60.33 -18.00 27.70
C SER A 13 60.50 -19.49 27.47
N ASP A 14 61.49 -20.12 28.11
CA ASP A 14 61.73 -21.57 28.04
C ASP A 14 60.60 -22.40 28.67
N ASN A 15 59.77 -21.79 29.53
CA ASN A 15 58.59 -22.43 30.11
C ASN A 15 57.35 -22.34 29.20
N LEU A 16 57.41 -21.60 28.08
CA LEU A 16 56.36 -21.67 27.07
C LEU A 16 56.42 -23.04 26.40
N LYS A 17 55.27 -23.69 26.29
CA LYS A 17 55.18 -24.92 25.52
C LYS A 17 55.58 -24.61 24.07
N PRO A 18 56.50 -25.38 23.46
CA PRO A 18 56.79 -25.22 22.05
C PRO A 18 55.49 -25.39 21.25
N SER A 19 55.18 -24.39 20.43
CA SER A 19 54.02 -24.41 19.54
C SER A 19 54.52 -24.49 18.12
N GLU A 20 54.16 -25.56 17.42
CA GLU A 20 54.59 -25.80 16.05
C GLU A 20 53.68 -25.00 15.11
N THR A 21 54.25 -24.03 14.39
CA THR A 21 53.53 -23.26 13.38
C THR A 21 53.44 -24.08 12.10
N GLN A 22 52.24 -24.55 11.74
CA GLN A 22 52.04 -25.24 10.46
C GLN A 22 51.82 -24.22 9.34
N GLU A 23 52.82 -24.05 8.48
CA GLU A 23 52.66 -23.38 7.19
C GLU A 23 51.93 -24.32 6.23
N LYS A 24 50.65 -24.03 5.94
CA LYS A 24 49.86 -24.82 4.99
C LYS A 24 50.25 -24.45 3.55
N ASN A 25 51.38 -24.98 3.09
CA ASN A 25 51.75 -24.98 1.67
C ASN A 25 50.94 -26.05 0.95
N ILE A 26 49.65 -25.77 0.70
CA ILE A 26 48.79 -26.67 -0.05
C ILE A 26 49.19 -26.57 -1.51
N LEU A 27 49.67 -27.67 -2.07
CA LEU A 27 49.94 -27.76 -3.50
C LEU A 27 48.61 -27.68 -4.28
N PRO A 28 48.60 -27.08 -5.48
CA PRO A 28 47.44 -27.11 -6.35
C PRO A 28 46.97 -28.56 -6.53
N THR A 29 45.67 -28.77 -6.45
CA THR A 29 45.09 -30.09 -6.69
C THR A 29 45.16 -30.42 -8.18
N ALA A 30 45.02 -31.70 -8.51
CA ALA A 30 44.93 -32.12 -9.90
C ALA A 30 43.73 -31.47 -10.62
N GLU A 31 42.67 -31.15 -9.88
CA GLU A 31 41.48 -30.45 -10.39
C GLU A 31 41.80 -29.00 -10.74
N ASP A 32 42.54 -28.28 -9.87
CA ASP A 32 42.95 -26.89 -10.11
C ASP A 32 43.78 -26.76 -11.40
N VAL A 33 44.75 -27.66 -11.59
CA VAL A 33 45.61 -27.67 -12.79
C VAL A 33 44.82 -28.05 -14.05
N ALA A 34 43.87 -28.97 -13.95
CA ALA A 34 43.02 -29.35 -15.07
C ALA A 34 42.09 -28.21 -15.50
N ALA A 35 41.50 -27.50 -14.53
CA ALA A 35 40.67 -26.33 -14.76
C ALA A 35 41.47 -25.20 -15.43
N GLU A 36 42.65 -24.89 -14.92
CA GLU A 36 43.54 -23.86 -15.48
C GLU A 36 43.95 -24.19 -16.91
N LYS A 37 44.32 -25.44 -17.18
CA LYS A 37 44.67 -25.90 -18.54
C LYS A 37 43.49 -25.75 -19.51
N THR A 38 42.28 -26.02 -19.04
CA THR A 38 41.06 -25.90 -19.84
C THR A 38 40.75 -24.44 -20.16
N GLN A 39 40.84 -23.57 -19.16
CA GLN A 39 40.65 -22.12 -19.32
C GLN A 39 41.69 -21.54 -20.29
N LYS A 40 42.96 -21.92 -20.13
CA LYS A 40 44.04 -21.45 -21.00
C LYS A 40 43.82 -21.88 -22.45
N ALA A 41 43.44 -23.14 -22.68
CA ALA A 41 43.13 -23.64 -24.01
C ALA A 41 41.93 -22.90 -24.66
N LEU A 42 40.92 -22.53 -23.86
CA LEU A 42 39.78 -21.74 -24.35
C LEU A 42 40.21 -20.34 -24.76
N ILE A 43 41.02 -19.66 -23.94
CA ILE A 43 41.54 -18.33 -24.24
C ILE A 43 42.39 -18.35 -25.51
N GLU A 44 43.35 -19.27 -25.59
CA GLU A 44 44.19 -19.45 -26.80
C GLU A 44 43.34 -19.75 -28.04
N GLY A 45 42.29 -20.56 -27.90
CA GLY A 45 41.37 -20.88 -28.98
C GLY A 45 40.57 -19.67 -29.48
N VAL A 46 40.19 -18.75 -28.59
CA VAL A 46 39.49 -17.50 -28.94
C VAL A 46 40.46 -16.48 -29.53
N GLU A 47 41.66 -16.34 -28.98
CA GLU A 47 42.71 -15.44 -29.49
C GLU A 47 43.19 -15.84 -30.89
N ALA A 48 43.34 -17.14 -31.15
CA ALA A 48 43.71 -17.68 -32.45
C ALA A 48 42.50 -17.87 -33.39
N PHE A 49 41.30 -17.46 -32.99
CA PHE A 49 40.10 -17.66 -33.80
C PHE A 49 40.13 -16.78 -35.06
N ASP A 50 40.26 -17.42 -36.22
CA ASP A 50 40.16 -16.76 -37.51
C ASP A 50 38.71 -16.40 -37.85
N THR A 51 38.38 -15.11 -37.75
CA THR A 51 37.07 -14.57 -38.11
C THR A 51 36.72 -14.77 -39.58
N GLY A 52 37.71 -14.99 -40.46
CA GLY A 52 37.51 -15.34 -41.88
C GLY A 52 36.89 -16.72 -42.09
N ARG A 53 36.89 -17.59 -41.07
CA ARG A 53 36.20 -18.89 -41.08
C ARG A 53 34.72 -18.79 -40.74
N LEU A 54 34.25 -17.64 -40.25
CA LEU A 54 32.82 -17.41 -40.05
C LEU A 54 32.11 -17.42 -41.40
N LYS A 55 30.96 -18.11 -41.45
CA LYS A 55 30.13 -18.08 -42.65
C LYS A 55 29.61 -16.66 -42.83
N HIS A 56 29.73 -16.14 -44.06
CA HIS A 56 29.12 -14.86 -44.39
C HIS A 56 27.61 -14.96 -44.25
N THR A 57 27.05 -14.14 -43.38
CA THR A 57 25.60 -13.93 -43.24
C THR A 57 25.30 -12.52 -43.72
N GLU A 58 24.49 -12.41 -44.77
CA GLU A 58 23.96 -11.14 -45.24
C GLU A 58 22.82 -10.72 -44.30
N THR A 59 23.04 -9.63 -43.54
CA THR A 59 22.01 -9.05 -42.68
C THR A 59 21.15 -8.09 -43.50
N GLN A 60 19.90 -8.45 -43.76
CA GLN A 60 18.93 -7.59 -44.43
C GLN A 60 18.26 -6.66 -43.41
N GLU A 61 18.57 -5.36 -43.45
CA GLU A 61 17.84 -4.33 -42.71
C GLU A 61 16.45 -4.17 -43.33
N LYS A 62 15.42 -4.66 -42.63
CA LYS A 62 14.03 -4.48 -43.05
C LYS A 62 13.59 -3.08 -42.62
N ASN A 63 13.52 -2.15 -43.57
CA ASN A 63 12.78 -0.89 -43.41
C ASN A 63 11.48 -0.97 -44.21
N PRO A 64 10.46 -1.72 -43.76
CA PRO A 64 9.20 -1.83 -44.46
C PRO A 64 8.51 -0.46 -44.46
N LEU A 65 8.08 -0.04 -45.64
CA LEU A 65 7.23 1.14 -45.77
C LEU A 65 5.93 0.94 -44.97
N PRO A 66 5.34 2.01 -44.43
CA PRO A 66 4.01 1.95 -43.85
C PRO A 66 3.04 1.32 -44.84
N ASP A 67 2.23 0.38 -44.35
CA ASP A 67 1.19 -0.21 -45.18
C ASP A 67 0.00 0.76 -45.35
N LYS A 68 -0.94 0.39 -46.22
CA LYS A 68 -2.12 1.21 -46.49
C LYS A 68 -2.95 1.48 -45.23
N THR A 69 -2.99 0.52 -44.29
CA THR A 69 -3.79 0.67 -43.06
C THR A 69 -3.18 1.70 -42.12
N VAL A 70 -1.84 1.71 -41.99
CA VAL A 70 -1.13 2.71 -41.18
C VAL A 70 -1.35 4.11 -41.76
N VAL A 71 -1.25 4.27 -43.08
CA VAL A 71 -1.47 5.57 -43.74
C VAL A 71 -2.92 6.04 -43.60
N GLU A 72 -3.90 5.14 -43.72
CA GLU A 72 -5.31 5.47 -43.54
C GLU A 72 -5.63 5.88 -42.09
N GLN A 73 -5.07 5.17 -41.10
CA GLN A 73 -5.21 5.52 -39.69
C GLN A 73 -4.58 6.88 -39.39
N GLU A 74 -3.39 7.15 -39.91
CA GLU A 74 -2.73 8.45 -39.73
C GLU A 74 -3.55 9.58 -40.35
N LYS A 75 -4.10 9.38 -41.55
CA LYS A 75 -5.00 10.34 -42.18
C LYS A 75 -6.27 10.59 -41.37
N GLN A 76 -6.88 9.55 -40.80
CA GLN A 76 -8.05 9.69 -39.93
C GLN A 76 -7.72 10.49 -38.67
N HIS A 77 -6.56 10.24 -38.08
CA HIS A 77 -6.09 10.96 -36.88
C HIS A 77 -5.84 12.44 -37.18
N ILE A 78 -5.18 12.76 -38.29
CA ILE A 78 -4.93 14.13 -38.72
C ILE A 78 -6.27 14.86 -38.95
N ASN A 79 -7.20 14.25 -39.69
CA ASN A 79 -8.51 14.86 -39.94
C ASN A 79 -9.30 15.13 -38.64
N LEU A 80 -9.16 14.24 -37.63
CA LEU A 80 -9.80 14.44 -36.33
C LEU A 80 -9.21 15.65 -35.62
N ILE A 81 -7.87 15.77 -35.60
CA ILE A 81 -7.18 16.90 -34.97
C ILE A 81 -7.58 18.21 -35.65
N GLU A 82 -7.52 18.27 -36.98
CA GLU A 82 -7.91 19.46 -37.75
C GLU A 82 -9.38 19.83 -37.50
N GLY A 83 -10.27 18.83 -37.46
CA GLY A 83 -11.68 19.04 -37.16
C GLY A 83 -11.94 19.63 -35.78
N VAL A 84 -11.13 19.26 -34.78
CA VAL A 84 -11.21 19.82 -33.42
C VAL A 84 -10.54 21.19 -33.34
N GLU A 85 -9.40 21.39 -33.98
CA GLU A 85 -8.67 22.67 -34.00
C GLU A 85 -9.51 23.79 -34.62
N HIS A 86 -10.22 23.49 -35.71
CA HIS A 86 -11.09 24.44 -36.40
C HIS A 86 -12.56 24.34 -35.99
N PHE A 87 -12.87 23.64 -34.89
CA PHE A 87 -14.24 23.49 -34.42
C PHE A 87 -14.83 24.83 -33.96
N ASP A 88 -15.87 25.28 -34.65
CA ASP A 88 -16.59 26.50 -34.29
C ASP A 88 -17.50 26.28 -33.07
N LYS A 89 -17.03 26.76 -31.92
CA LYS A 89 -17.75 26.70 -30.64
C LYS A 89 -19.09 27.46 -30.67
N SER A 90 -19.28 28.41 -31.59
CA SER A 90 -20.55 29.13 -31.72
C SER A 90 -21.70 28.24 -32.22
N THR A 91 -21.37 27.11 -32.86
CA THR A 91 -22.36 26.12 -33.30
C THR A 91 -22.84 25.21 -32.16
N MET A 92 -22.19 25.26 -30.98
CA MET A 92 -22.62 24.49 -29.82
C MET A 92 -23.92 25.05 -29.26
N LYS A 93 -24.85 24.16 -28.89
CA LYS A 93 -26.09 24.57 -28.22
C LYS A 93 -25.77 25.18 -26.86
N HIS A 94 -26.14 26.44 -26.66
CA HIS A 94 -26.09 27.06 -25.34
C HIS A 94 -27.02 26.33 -24.38
N THR A 95 -26.47 25.88 -23.26
CA THR A 95 -27.24 25.31 -22.16
C THR A 95 -27.19 26.29 -21.00
N LEU A 96 -28.35 26.76 -20.54
CA LEU A 96 -28.47 27.59 -19.35
C LEU A 96 -28.47 26.65 -18.13
N THR A 97 -27.39 26.64 -17.35
CA THR A 97 -27.34 25.91 -16.07
C THR A 97 -28.00 26.75 -14.99
N GLU A 98 -29.17 26.33 -14.50
CA GLU A 98 -29.79 26.98 -13.34
C GLU A 98 -29.27 26.36 -12.03
N GLU A 99 -28.57 27.16 -11.24
CA GLU A 99 -28.25 26.86 -9.85
C GLU A 99 -29.50 27.07 -8.99
N LYS A 100 -30.12 25.99 -8.52
CA LYS A 100 -31.31 26.05 -7.65
C LYS A 100 -30.93 26.39 -6.22
N ASN A 101 -30.54 27.63 -5.96
CA ASN A 101 -30.44 28.18 -4.60
C ASN A 101 -31.79 28.79 -4.18
N SER A 102 -32.84 27.96 -4.15
CA SER A 102 -34.18 28.40 -3.78
C SER A 102 -34.25 28.63 -2.28
N LEU A 103 -34.74 29.80 -1.86
CA LEU A 103 -35.07 30.01 -0.44
C LEU A 103 -36.16 29.02 -0.01
N PRO A 104 -36.16 28.56 1.27
CA PRO A 104 -37.23 27.74 1.80
C PRO A 104 -38.58 28.43 1.60
N ASP A 105 -39.61 27.66 1.22
CA ASP A 105 -40.95 28.19 1.06
C ASP A 105 -41.56 28.63 2.41
N PRO A 106 -42.59 29.52 2.40
CA PRO A 106 -43.20 30.00 3.64
C PRO A 106 -43.76 28.88 4.53
N GLN A 107 -44.19 27.76 3.95
CA GLN A 107 -44.77 26.63 4.68
C GLN A 107 -43.67 25.87 5.44
N ALA A 108 -42.50 25.68 4.84
CA ALA A 108 -41.32 25.09 5.48
C ALA A 108 -40.87 25.95 6.67
N ILE A 109 -40.84 27.27 6.50
CA ILE A 109 -40.49 28.22 7.56
C ILE A 109 -41.50 28.17 8.72
N GLU A 110 -42.80 28.13 8.42
CA GLU A 110 -43.84 28.06 9.44
C GLU A 110 -43.78 26.74 10.23
N THR A 111 -43.56 25.63 9.52
CA THR A 111 -43.38 24.31 10.13
C THR A 111 -42.18 24.29 11.07
N GLU A 112 -41.04 24.81 10.64
CA GLU A 112 -39.83 24.90 11.45
C GLU A 112 -40.02 25.79 12.69
N LYS A 113 -40.67 26.95 12.53
CA LYS A 113 -41.03 27.82 13.66
C LYS A 113 -41.95 27.12 14.66
N GLY A 114 -42.89 26.32 14.20
CA GLY A 114 -43.76 25.50 15.06
C GLY A 114 -42.96 24.48 15.87
N GLN A 115 -42.03 23.77 15.23
CA GLN A 115 -41.16 22.81 15.90
C GLN A 115 -40.25 23.49 16.94
N GLN A 116 -39.62 24.62 16.60
CA GLN A 116 -38.79 25.37 17.53
C GLN A 116 -39.56 25.84 18.77
N ARG A 117 -40.81 26.30 18.60
CA ARG A 117 -41.68 26.66 19.73
C ARG A 117 -42.01 25.47 20.63
N LEU A 118 -42.26 24.30 20.04
CA LEU A 118 -42.51 23.07 20.80
C LEU A 118 -41.30 22.68 21.62
N PHE A 119 -40.11 22.65 20.99
CA PHE A 119 -38.86 22.33 21.70
C PHE A 119 -38.58 23.30 22.83
N GLN A 120 -38.72 24.61 22.57
CA GLN A 120 -38.54 25.63 23.60
C GLN A 120 -39.54 25.48 24.75
N GLY A 121 -40.79 25.11 24.45
CA GLY A 121 -41.82 24.86 25.46
C GLY A 121 -41.50 23.68 26.36
N ILE A 122 -40.92 22.61 25.81
CA ILE A 122 -40.49 21.43 26.57
C ILE A 122 -39.23 21.75 27.39
N GLU A 123 -38.23 22.38 26.78
CA GLU A 123 -36.95 22.70 27.42
C GLU A 123 -37.13 23.65 28.61
N ASN A 124 -38.03 24.62 28.48
CA ASN A 124 -38.32 25.60 29.53
C ASN A 124 -39.53 25.21 30.39
N PHE A 125 -40.00 23.97 30.32
CA PHE A 125 -41.15 23.53 31.12
C PHE A 125 -40.77 23.43 32.60
N ASP A 126 -41.42 24.26 33.40
CA ASP A 126 -41.27 24.25 34.85
C ASP A 126 -42.01 23.05 35.47
N THR A 127 -41.25 22.05 35.92
CA THR A 127 -41.78 20.84 36.54
C THR A 127 -42.49 21.12 37.87
N ALA A 128 -42.26 22.26 38.52
CA ALA A 128 -43.01 22.65 39.72
C ALA A 128 -44.47 23.00 39.43
N LYS A 129 -44.83 23.26 38.16
CA LYS A 129 -46.22 23.49 37.72
C LYS A 129 -47.02 22.19 37.57
N LEU A 130 -46.39 21.02 37.63
CA LEU A 130 -47.09 19.75 37.68
C LEU A 130 -47.85 19.65 39.01
N LYS A 131 -49.15 19.42 38.93
CA LYS A 131 -49.96 19.17 40.12
C LYS A 131 -49.55 17.83 40.73
N HIS A 132 -49.34 17.82 42.05
CA HIS A 132 -49.14 16.57 42.77
C HIS A 132 -50.38 15.67 42.59
N THR A 133 -50.13 14.43 42.19
CA THR A 133 -51.16 13.39 42.07
C THR A 133 -50.68 12.17 42.81
N GLU A 134 -51.53 11.62 43.68
CA GLU A 134 -51.24 10.38 44.38
C GLU A 134 -51.54 9.21 43.43
N THR A 135 -50.51 8.46 43.04
CA THR A 135 -50.65 7.25 42.23
C THR A 135 -50.81 6.04 43.14
N LEU A 136 -51.96 5.37 43.09
CA LEU A 136 -52.15 4.07 43.75
C LEU A 136 -51.53 2.96 42.90
N GLU A 137 -50.28 2.60 43.19
CA GLU A 137 -49.66 1.40 42.64
C GLU A 137 -50.28 0.16 43.29
N LYS A 138 -51.19 -0.51 42.58
CA LYS A 138 -51.77 -1.78 43.03
C LYS A 138 -50.80 -2.93 42.76
N ASN A 139 -49.76 -3.03 43.58
CA ASN A 139 -48.98 -4.25 43.76
C ASN A 139 -49.33 -4.86 45.14
N PRO A 140 -50.56 -5.34 45.38
CA PRO A 140 -50.87 -6.02 46.63
C PRO A 140 -50.04 -7.30 46.71
N LEU A 141 -49.19 -7.39 47.73
CA LEU A 141 -48.53 -8.64 48.08
C LEU A 141 -49.61 -9.70 48.36
N PRO A 142 -49.48 -10.95 47.88
CA PRO A 142 -50.41 -12.01 48.19
C PRO A 142 -50.61 -12.10 49.71
N THR A 143 -51.87 -12.12 50.16
CA THR A 143 -52.14 -12.30 51.59
C THR A 143 -51.70 -13.70 52.03
N LYS A 144 -51.40 -13.86 53.32
CA LYS A 144 -51.00 -15.16 53.88
C LYS A 144 -52.01 -16.28 53.55
N GLU A 145 -53.29 -15.94 53.46
CA GLU A 145 -54.37 -16.86 53.07
C GLU A 145 -54.21 -17.38 51.64
N VAL A 146 -53.88 -16.49 50.70
CA VAL A 146 -53.60 -16.86 49.29
C VAL A 146 -52.36 -17.76 49.23
N ILE A 147 -51.31 -17.42 49.97
CA ILE A 147 -50.07 -18.21 50.04
C ILE A 147 -50.32 -19.60 50.65
N ASP A 148 -51.10 -19.68 51.72
CA ASP A 148 -51.39 -20.93 52.42
C ASP A 148 -52.36 -21.82 51.63
N LEU A 149 -53.25 -21.24 50.81
CA LEU A 149 -54.09 -21.98 49.88
C LEU A 149 -53.27 -22.60 48.75
N GLU A 150 -52.33 -21.85 48.19
CA GLU A 150 -51.44 -22.31 47.13
C GLU A 150 -50.45 -23.37 47.61
N LYS A 151 -50.00 -23.30 48.87
CA LYS A 151 -49.20 -24.35 49.51
C LYS A 151 -49.96 -25.64 49.83
N LYS A 152 -51.29 -25.63 49.77
CA LYS A 152 -52.15 -26.80 50.01
C LYS A 152 -52.62 -27.46 48.72
N ALA A 153 -52.44 -26.82 47.56
CA ALA A 153 -52.63 -27.42 46.25
C ALA A 153 -51.37 -28.22 45.85
#